data_AF-A0A937W1N1-F1
#
_entry.id   AF-A0A937W1N1-F1
#
_cell.length_a   1.000
_cell.length_b   1.000
_cell.length_c   1.000
_cell.angle_alpha   90.00
_cell.angle_beta   90.00
_cell.angle_gamma   90.00
#
_symmetry.space_group_name_H-M   'P 1'
#
loop_
_entity.id
_entity.type
_entity.pdbx_description
1 polymer ?
#
loop_
_entity_poly.entity_id
_entity_poly.type
_entity_poly.pdbx_seq_one_letter_code
_entity_poly.pdbx_strand_id
1 'polypeptide(L)'
;MPQRRDAAIVGIHEYPLRVAPGVSSLQIKAVSAAQALADAGLKWSDVDAVYDTGGDQNIGGLGISEYFGFKPRVIDTTYVGGSSFEFQANHALAMIAAGKCNVALIT
;
A
#
# COMPACT_ATOMS: atom_id res chain seq x y z
N MET A 1 -13.74 21.46 19.74
CA MET A 1 -13.72 19.98 19.64
C MET A 1 -12.28 19.57 19.36
N PRO A 2 -11.70 18.59 20.07
CA PRO A 2 -10.37 18.10 19.71
C PRO A 2 -10.41 17.48 18.31
N GLN A 3 -9.39 17.74 17.51
CA GLN A 3 -9.30 17.22 16.14
C GLN A 3 -9.17 15.70 16.18
N ARG A 4 -10.06 14.97 15.49
CA ARG A 4 -10.00 13.50 15.40
C ARG A 4 -8.87 13.10 14.45
N ARG A 5 -8.07 12.11 14.84
CA ARG A 5 -7.10 11.47 13.94
C ARG A 5 -7.86 10.48 13.07
N ASP A 6 -8.05 10.84 11.81
CA ASP A 6 -8.84 10.11 10.82
C ASP A 6 -7.99 9.84 9.57
N ALA A 7 -8.51 9.09 8.61
CA ALA A 7 -7.81 8.77 7.36
C ALA A 7 -8.56 9.28 6.11
N ALA A 8 -7.81 9.49 5.04
CA ALA A 8 -8.34 9.81 3.72
C ALA A 8 -7.49 9.11 2.65
N ILE A 9 -8.12 8.75 1.53
CA ILE A 9 -7.40 8.31 0.33
C ILE A 9 -6.95 9.58 -0.40
N VAL A 10 -5.63 9.74 -0.55
CA VAL A 10 -5.03 10.95 -1.12
C VAL A 10 -4.33 10.72 -2.45
N GLY A 11 -4.17 9.47 -2.86
CA GLY A 11 -3.65 9.14 -4.19
C GLY A 11 -4.03 7.73 -4.61
N ILE A 12 -4.25 7.54 -5.90
CA ILE A 12 -4.61 6.25 -6.52
C ILE A 12 -3.89 6.07 -7.85
N HIS A 13 -3.69 4.83 -8.25
CA HIS A 13 -3.28 4.51 -9.62
C HIS A 13 -3.71 3.09 -9.98
N GLU A 14 -4.17 2.92 -11.22
CA GLU A 14 -4.39 1.62 -11.83
C GLU A 14 -3.46 1.48 -13.04
N TYR A 15 -2.80 0.33 -13.16
CA TYR A 15 -1.96 0.07 -14.33
C TYR A 15 -2.80 0.03 -15.62
N PRO A 16 -2.40 0.71 -16.70
CA PRO A 16 -3.27 0.94 -17.86
C PRO A 16 -3.59 -0.33 -18.67
N LEU A 17 -2.76 -1.36 -18.59
CA LEU A 17 -2.92 -2.60 -19.34
C LEU A 17 -3.47 -3.72 -18.46
N ARG A 18 -4.46 -4.46 -18.98
CA ARG A 18 -4.99 -5.69 -18.36
C ARG A 18 -4.09 -6.90 -18.60
N VAL A 19 -3.40 -6.93 -19.74
CA VAL A 19 -2.43 -7.94 -20.13
C VAL A 19 -1.18 -7.21 -20.59
N ALA A 20 -0.05 -7.42 -19.91
CA ALA A 20 1.20 -6.74 -20.16
C ALA A 20 2.34 -7.75 -20.42
N PRO A 21 2.47 -8.28 -21.66
CA PRO A 21 3.51 -9.24 -22.00
C PRO A 21 4.91 -8.65 -21.72
N GLY A 22 5.77 -9.43 -21.08
CA GLY A 22 7.14 -9.02 -20.75
C GLY A 22 7.28 -8.11 -19.53
N VAL A 23 6.19 -7.80 -18.83
CA VAL A 23 6.22 -7.05 -17.56
C VAL A 23 5.75 -7.98 -16.44
N SER A 24 6.55 -8.09 -15.38
CA SER A 24 6.16 -8.90 -14.22
C SER A 24 5.09 -8.19 -13.38
N SER A 25 4.29 -8.96 -12.65
CA SER A 25 3.31 -8.42 -11.71
C SER A 25 3.96 -7.53 -10.65
N LEU A 26 5.16 -7.88 -10.18
CA LEU A 26 5.95 -7.06 -9.27
C LEU A 26 6.34 -5.71 -9.89
N GLN A 27 6.72 -5.66 -11.17
CA GLN A 27 6.99 -4.40 -11.87
C GLN A 27 5.73 -3.54 -12.01
N ILE A 28 4.58 -4.15 -12.33
CA ILE A 28 3.28 -3.47 -12.39
C ILE A 28 2.93 -2.86 -11.03
N LYS A 29 3.14 -3.60 -9.94
CA LYS A 29 2.93 -3.13 -8.57
C LYS A 29 3.84 -1.95 -8.24
N ALA A 30 5.13 -2.03 -8.61
CA ALA A 30 6.11 -0.97 -8.42
C ALA A 30 5.70 0.33 -9.10
N VAL A 31 5.29 0.25 -10.37
CA VAL A 31 4.82 1.41 -11.13
C VAL A 31 3.56 1.98 -10.49
N SER A 32 2.60 1.12 -10.12
CA SER A 32 1.35 1.56 -9.52
C SER A 32 1.57 2.26 -8.17
N ALA A 33 2.42 1.71 -7.31
CA ALA A 33 2.77 2.34 -6.04
C ALA A 33 3.45 3.70 -6.25
N ALA A 34 4.42 3.77 -7.16
CA ALA A 34 5.12 5.02 -7.45
C ALA A 34 4.19 6.12 -7.99
N GLN A 35 3.26 5.76 -8.88
CA GLN A 35 2.31 6.72 -9.45
C GLN A 35 1.22 7.12 -8.45
N ALA A 36 0.77 6.23 -7.58
CA ALA A 36 -0.17 6.58 -6.51
C ALA A 36 0.45 7.57 -5.50
N LEU A 37 1.74 7.43 -5.19
CA LEU A 37 2.47 8.42 -4.39
C LEU A 37 2.61 9.76 -5.11
N ALA A 38 2.88 9.74 -6.41
CA ALA A 38 2.94 10.96 -7.23
C ALA A 38 1.60 11.70 -7.27
N ASP A 39 0.48 10.97 -7.42
CA ASP A 39 -0.89 11.50 -7.36
C ASP A 39 -1.18 12.15 -5.99
N ALA A 40 -0.68 11.53 -4.91
CA ALA A 40 -0.78 12.08 -3.55
C ALA A 40 0.17 13.26 -3.26
N GLY A 41 1.12 13.56 -4.16
CA GLY A 41 2.19 14.52 -3.89
C GLY A 41 3.15 14.09 -2.77
N LEU A 42 3.23 12.79 -2.50
CA LEU A 42 4.06 12.19 -1.45
C LEU A 42 5.33 11.56 -2.03
N LYS A 43 6.31 11.36 -1.14
CA LYS A 43 7.57 10.66 -1.43
C LYS A 43 7.58 9.29 -0.75
N TRP A 44 8.42 8.39 -1.24
CA TRP A 44 8.67 7.10 -0.59
C TRP A 44 9.10 7.22 0.88
N SER A 45 9.81 8.30 1.23
CA SER A 45 10.21 8.59 2.61
C SER A 45 9.05 8.91 3.55
N ASP A 46 7.88 9.24 3.02
CA ASP A 46 6.70 9.57 3.82
C ASP A 46 5.92 8.31 4.21
N VAL A 47 6.10 7.20 3.48
CA VAL A 47 5.40 5.93 3.69
C VAL A 47 5.95 5.21 4.94
N ASP A 48 5.08 5.01 5.93
CA ASP A 48 5.44 4.32 7.18
C ASP A 48 4.59 3.07 7.47
N ALA A 49 3.73 2.66 6.53
CA ALA A 49 3.00 1.40 6.57
C ALA A 49 2.77 0.80 5.18
N VAL A 50 2.74 -0.54 5.10
CA VAL A 50 2.47 -1.28 3.87
C VAL A 50 1.42 -2.37 4.08
N TYR A 51 0.54 -2.51 3.11
CA TYR A 51 -0.54 -3.50 3.07
C TYR A 51 -0.47 -4.19 1.72
N ASP A 52 -0.22 -5.49 1.72
CA ASP A 52 -0.01 -6.24 0.48
C ASP A 52 -0.47 -7.69 0.63
N THR A 53 -1.22 -8.21 -0.34
CA THR A 53 -1.75 -9.59 -0.29
C THR A 53 -0.71 -10.68 -0.50
N GLY A 54 0.50 -10.34 -0.97
CA GLY A 54 1.61 -11.27 -1.18
C GLY A 54 1.56 -12.07 -2.47
N GLY A 55 0.68 -11.73 -3.41
CA GLY A 55 0.52 -12.48 -4.67
C GLY A 55 1.80 -12.63 -5.50
N ASP A 56 2.76 -11.69 -5.39
CA ASP A 56 3.97 -11.69 -6.24
C ASP A 56 5.16 -12.47 -5.65
N GLN A 57 5.31 -12.45 -4.33
CA GLN A 57 6.50 -13.00 -3.65
C GLN A 57 6.20 -14.03 -2.57
N ASN A 58 4.92 -14.35 -2.32
CA ASN A 58 4.44 -15.22 -1.23
C ASN A 58 4.86 -14.80 0.20
N ILE A 59 5.44 -13.61 0.35
CA ILE A 59 5.88 -13.04 1.65
C ILE A 59 5.22 -11.68 1.94
N GLY A 60 4.22 -11.29 1.15
CA GLY A 60 3.37 -10.12 1.45
C GLY A 60 4.12 -8.81 1.53
N GLY A 61 3.67 -7.99 2.49
CA GLY A 61 4.24 -6.68 2.75
C GLY A 61 5.71 -6.71 3.16
N LEU A 62 6.23 -7.84 3.67
CA LEU A 62 7.66 -7.98 3.97
C LEU A 62 8.52 -7.94 2.70
N GLY A 63 8.14 -8.70 1.67
CA GLY A 63 8.86 -8.72 0.40
C GLY A 63 8.76 -7.40 -0.36
N ILE A 64 7.58 -6.78 -0.31
CA ILE A 64 7.36 -5.47 -0.91
C ILE A 64 8.17 -4.38 -0.22
N SER A 65 8.32 -4.44 1.11
CA SER A 65 9.16 -3.49 1.86
C SER A 65 10.62 -3.54 1.40
N GLU A 66 11.17 -4.76 1.26
CA GLU A 66 12.53 -4.97 0.76
C GLU A 66 12.68 -4.47 -0.68
N TYR A 67 11.72 -4.84 -1.55
CA TYR A 67 11.76 -4.48 -2.96
C TYR A 67 11.66 -2.96 -3.20
N PHE A 68 10.83 -2.24 -2.44
CA PHE A 68 10.73 -0.78 -2.52
C PHE A 68 11.81 -0.06 -1.71
N GLY A 69 12.56 -0.76 -0.86
CA GLY A 69 13.68 -0.20 -0.11
C GLY A 69 13.28 0.71 1.05
N PHE A 70 12.17 0.41 1.74
CA PHE A 70 11.73 1.16 2.92
C PHE A 70 11.46 0.24 4.13
N LYS A 71 11.44 0.83 5.33
CA LYS A 71 11.27 0.11 6.60
C LYS A 71 9.99 0.56 7.29
N PRO A 72 8.82 -0.01 6.95
CA PRO A 72 7.56 0.40 7.53
C PRO A 72 7.46 0.03 9.01
N ARG A 73 6.65 0.80 9.74
CA ARG A 73 6.27 0.53 11.14
C ARG A 73 5.14 -0.48 11.24
N VAL A 74 4.31 -0.57 10.20
CA VAL A 74 3.18 -1.49 10.10
C VAL A 74 3.29 -2.27 8.80
N ILE A 75 3.20 -3.59 8.91
CA ILE A 75 3.10 -4.50 7.78
C ILE A 75 1.82 -5.29 7.94
N ASP A 76 0.96 -5.28 6.94
CA ASP A 76 -0.25 -6.09 6.85
C ASP A 76 -0.17 -6.99 5.61
N THR A 77 -0.52 -8.27 5.79
CA THR A 77 -0.56 -9.28 4.71
C THR A 77 -1.90 -10.02 4.69
N THR A 78 -2.97 -9.31 5.08
CA THR A 78 -4.33 -9.85 5.04
C THR A 78 -4.69 -10.25 3.62
N TYR A 79 -5.01 -11.53 3.44
CA TYR A 79 -5.43 -12.12 2.17
C TYR A 79 -6.67 -13.00 2.38
N VAL A 80 -7.81 -12.52 1.92
CA VAL A 80 -9.13 -13.18 2.00
C VAL A 80 -9.76 -13.39 0.61
N GLY A 81 -8.94 -13.32 -0.46
CA GLY A 81 -9.39 -13.34 -1.84
C GLY A 81 -9.71 -11.94 -2.39
N GLY A 82 -10.75 -11.83 -3.23
CA GLY A 82 -11.06 -10.58 -3.95
C GLY A 82 -11.35 -9.37 -3.06
N SER A 83 -11.83 -9.60 -1.83
CA SER A 83 -12.17 -8.55 -0.86
C SER A 83 -11.00 -8.10 0.03
N SER A 84 -9.77 -8.56 -0.22
CA SER A 84 -8.64 -8.27 0.67
C SER A 84 -8.36 -6.78 0.83
N PHE A 85 -8.58 -6.00 -0.22
CA PHE A 85 -8.24 -4.57 -0.24
C PHE A 85 -9.18 -3.74 0.64
N GLU A 86 -10.45 -4.12 0.76
CA GLU A 86 -11.41 -3.50 1.68
C GLU A 86 -11.03 -3.75 3.14
N PHE A 87 -10.56 -4.96 3.45
CA PHE A 87 -10.03 -5.28 4.78
C PHE A 87 -8.77 -4.49 5.08
N GLN A 88 -7.83 -4.44 4.12
CA GLN A 88 -6.59 -3.66 4.27
C GLN A 88 -6.88 -2.16 4.44
N ALA A 89 -7.83 -1.59 3.70
CA ALA A 89 -8.26 -0.20 3.87
C ALA A 89 -8.85 0.06 5.27
N ASN A 90 -9.70 -0.84 5.76
CA ASN A 90 -10.23 -0.77 7.12
C ASN A 90 -9.12 -0.84 8.19
N HIS A 91 -8.15 -1.76 8.01
CA HIS A 91 -7.02 -1.88 8.91
C HIS A 91 -6.12 -0.63 8.86
N ALA A 92 -5.90 -0.04 7.69
CA ALA A 92 -5.15 1.21 7.53
C ALA A 92 -5.80 2.37 8.30
N LEU A 93 -7.13 2.53 8.17
CA LEU A 93 -7.90 3.50 8.96
C LEU A 93 -7.68 3.28 10.46
N ALA A 94 -7.82 2.05 10.95
CA ALA A 94 -7.64 1.73 12.36
C ALA A 94 -6.22 2.04 12.86
N MET A 95 -5.20 1.74 12.07
CA MET A 95 -3.79 2.00 12.43
C MET A 95 -3.45 3.49 12.41
N ILE A 96 -3.99 4.26 11.46
CA ILE A 96 -3.86 5.72 11.43
C ILE A 96 -4.55 6.34 12.64
N ALA A 97 -5.79 5.96 12.92
CA ALA A 97 -6.56 6.46 14.07
C ALA A 97 -5.85 6.15 15.40
N ALA A 98 -5.22 4.98 15.51
CA ALA A 98 -4.44 4.57 16.68
C ALA A 98 -3.02 5.19 16.76
N GLY A 99 -2.60 6.01 15.79
CA GLY A 99 -1.28 6.64 15.76
C GLY A 99 -0.12 5.67 15.48
N LYS A 100 -0.41 4.49 14.91
CA LYS A 100 0.60 3.47 14.57
C LYS A 100 1.33 3.78 13.26
N CYS A 101 0.67 4.47 12.34
CA CYS A 101 1.23 4.98 11.09
C CYS A 101 0.58 6.33 10.70
N ASN A 102 1.15 6.99 9.69
CA ASN A 102 0.65 8.23 9.11
C ASN A 102 0.30 8.06 7.62
N VAL A 103 1.10 7.29 6.89
CA VAL A 103 0.95 7.08 5.44
C VAL A 103 1.01 5.58 5.16
N ALA A 104 -0.14 5.03 4.80
CA ALA A 104 -0.31 3.63 4.44
C ALA A 104 -0.33 3.47 2.93
N LEU A 105 0.56 2.63 2.41
CA LEU A 105 0.57 2.20 1.00
C LEU A 105 -0.10 0.83 0.89
N ILE A 106 -1.13 0.72 0.04
CA ILE A 106 -1.87 -0.53 -0.22
C ILE A 106 -1.56 -0.98 -1.65
N THR A 107 -1.12 -2.23 -1.84
CA THR A 107 -0.65 -2.75 -3.14
C THR A 107 -1.14 -4.14 -3.52
#